data_AF-A0AAV5UC86-F1
#
_entry.id   AF-A0AAV5UC86-F1
#
_cell.length_a   1.000
_cell.length_b   1.000
_cell.length_c   1.000
_cell.angle_alpha   90.00
_cell.angle_beta   90.00
_cell.angle_gamma   90.00
#
_symmetry.space_group_name_H-M   'P 1'
#
loop_
_entity.id
_entity.type
_entity.pdbx_description
1 polymer ?
#
loop_
_entity_poly.entity_id
_entity_poly.type
_entity_poly.pdbx_seq_one_letter_code
_entity_poly.pdbx_strand_id
1 'polypeptide(L)'
;MLNMQLLTKKSGEEILRLLFDVDLKKASSSRGLGIVNENAPNEWNDISELRLFSKVVYFKPAGVNRNFNLGQLANYMNNIYEDEEHTDFEVFLTPEDFKLYQKRRDLTNKADIIIFKPVYKIRPTPEMIMAKLGEMYNMETVENHEYLPDCFLEQKDFEFFMDLFQKGKTCSVSSKDANKSMSTPVPPKGAKREIPSRSGSPSLATIAINLAAKKRKAFAMDNSRDSSPASKR
;
A
#
# COMPACT_ATOMS: atom_id res chain seq x y z
N MET A 1 36.87 -53.92 -11.00
CA MET A 1 37.63 -52.71 -10.62
C MET A 1 36.66 -51.54 -10.60
N LEU A 2 36.28 -51.07 -9.41
CA LEU A 2 35.41 -49.91 -9.22
C LEU A 2 36.29 -48.66 -9.06
N ASN A 3 36.26 -47.75 -10.04
CA ASN A 3 36.91 -46.45 -9.95
C ASN A 3 35.98 -45.50 -9.18
N MET A 4 36.25 -45.30 -7.89
CA MET A 4 35.66 -44.22 -7.10
C MET A 4 36.23 -42.87 -7.59
N GLN A 5 35.41 -42.07 -8.27
CA GLN A 5 35.72 -40.67 -8.50
C GLN A 5 35.58 -39.91 -7.17
N LEU A 6 36.71 -39.42 -6.67
CA LEU A 6 36.80 -38.52 -5.53
C LEU A 6 36.02 -37.23 -5.85
N LEU A 7 34.88 -37.02 -5.18
CA LEU A 7 34.26 -35.70 -5.06
C LEU A 7 35.21 -34.81 -4.25
N THR A 8 35.93 -33.92 -4.91
CA THR A 8 36.68 -32.86 -4.24
C THR A 8 35.69 -31.89 -3.60
N LYS A 9 35.67 -31.86 -2.27
CA LYS A 9 34.95 -30.84 -1.51
C LYS A 9 35.61 -29.50 -1.82
N LYS A 10 34.90 -28.63 -2.56
CA LYS A 10 35.32 -27.23 -2.75
C LYS A 10 35.54 -26.58 -1.39
N SER A 11 36.62 -25.82 -1.25
CA SER A 11 36.93 -25.16 0.01
C SER A 11 35.88 -24.09 0.32
N GLY A 12 35.68 -23.76 1.60
CA GLY A 12 34.70 -22.75 2.02
C GLY A 12 34.94 -21.39 1.36
N GLU A 13 36.19 -21.01 1.15
CA GLU A 13 36.56 -19.79 0.40
C GLU A 13 36.14 -19.85 -1.07
N GLU A 14 36.22 -21.02 -1.70
CA GLU A 14 35.82 -21.24 -3.09
C GLU A 14 34.30 -21.12 -3.27
N ILE A 15 33.54 -21.57 -2.27
CA ILE A 15 32.08 -21.40 -2.22
C ILE A 15 31.73 -19.93 -2.04
N LEU A 16 32.44 -19.21 -1.16
CA LEU A 16 32.22 -17.79 -0.93
C LEU A 16 32.57 -16.95 -2.16
N ARG A 17 33.65 -17.27 -2.88
CA ARG A 17 33.96 -16.61 -4.16
C ARG A 17 32.89 -16.91 -5.23
N LEU A 18 32.41 -18.14 -5.33
CA LEU A 18 31.33 -18.47 -6.26
C LEU A 18 30.01 -17.78 -5.93
N LEU A 19 29.68 -17.58 -4.65
CA LEU A 19 28.45 -16.90 -4.23
C LEU A 19 28.55 -15.37 -4.32
N PHE A 20 29.72 -14.78 -4.04
CA PHE A 20 29.85 -13.33 -3.79
C PHE A 20 30.80 -12.58 -4.74
N ASP A 21 31.69 -13.24 -5.49
CA ASP A 21 32.65 -12.50 -6.34
C ASP A 21 32.18 -12.25 -7.78
N VAL A 22 31.16 -12.97 -8.29
CA VAL A 22 30.83 -12.91 -9.72
C VAL A 22 30.02 -11.67 -10.12
N ASP A 23 29.24 -11.05 -9.24
CA ASP A 23 28.41 -9.89 -9.63
C ASP A 23 28.39 -8.70 -8.66
N LEU A 24 28.98 -8.77 -7.47
CA LEU A 24 29.03 -7.61 -6.57
C LEU A 24 29.95 -6.51 -7.09
N LYS A 25 31.09 -6.85 -7.72
CA LYS A 25 31.95 -5.88 -8.41
C LYS A 25 31.33 -5.33 -9.68
N LYS A 26 30.48 -6.09 -10.38
CA LYS A 26 29.77 -5.60 -11.57
C LYS A 26 28.60 -4.70 -11.20
N ALA A 27 27.89 -5.01 -10.12
CA ALA A 27 26.85 -4.18 -9.53
C ALA A 27 27.40 -2.91 -8.84
N SER A 28 28.64 -2.95 -8.33
CA SER A 28 29.31 -1.74 -7.80
C SER A 28 30.10 -0.97 -8.87
N SER A 29 30.55 -1.61 -9.95
CA SER A 29 31.25 -0.94 -11.07
C SER A 29 30.31 -0.22 -12.04
N SER A 30 29.01 -0.51 -12.06
CA SER A 30 28.03 0.32 -12.76
C SER A 30 27.77 1.66 -12.05
N ARG A 31 28.14 1.77 -10.77
CA ARG A 31 28.19 3.04 -10.05
C ARG A 31 29.62 3.56 -10.05
N GLY A 32 29.97 4.23 -11.13
CA GLY A 32 31.17 5.06 -11.18
C GLY A 32 31.20 6.00 -9.97
N LEU A 33 32.29 5.92 -9.20
CA LEU A 33 32.68 6.98 -8.28
C LEU A 33 32.74 8.30 -9.07
N GLY A 34 31.84 9.23 -8.72
CA GLY A 34 31.98 10.64 -9.07
C GLY A 34 31.57 11.02 -10.50
N ILE A 35 30.29 11.36 -10.65
CA ILE A 35 29.77 12.71 -10.92
C ILE A 35 28.26 12.47 -10.98
N VAL A 36 27.53 12.82 -9.92
CA VAL A 36 26.08 12.95 -10.04
C VAL A 36 25.89 14.02 -11.10
N ASN A 37 25.31 13.67 -12.26
CA ASN A 37 24.96 14.69 -13.23
C ASN A 37 23.80 15.47 -12.64
N GLU A 38 24.12 16.49 -11.84
CA GLU A 38 23.14 17.32 -11.14
C GLU A 38 22.16 18.00 -12.12
N ASN A 39 22.46 17.97 -13.42
CA ASN A 39 21.68 18.62 -14.47
C ASN A 39 20.78 17.67 -15.28
N ALA A 40 20.76 16.36 -15.00
CA ALA A 40 19.83 15.45 -15.63
C ALA A 40 18.52 15.36 -14.80
N PRO A 41 17.42 16.02 -15.20
CA PRO A 41 16.17 16.02 -14.43
C PRO A 41 15.51 14.64 -14.32
N ASN A 42 16.02 13.61 -15.01
CA ASN A 42 15.42 12.28 -15.11
C ASN A 42 16.33 11.15 -14.63
N GLU A 43 17.47 11.46 -14.00
CA GLU A 43 18.39 10.43 -13.53
C GLU A 43 18.06 9.97 -12.10
N TRP A 44 18.13 8.64 -11.89
CA TRP A 44 17.98 8.05 -10.56
C TRP A 44 19.19 8.38 -9.71
N ASN A 45 18.97 8.70 -8.43
CA ASN A 45 20.05 8.93 -7.46
C ASN A 45 19.78 8.11 -6.20
N ASP A 46 20.76 8.02 -5.31
CA ASP A 46 20.65 7.17 -4.12
C ASP A 46 19.44 7.53 -3.25
N ILE A 47 19.09 8.82 -3.15
CA ILE A 47 17.95 9.29 -2.35
C ILE A 47 16.61 8.90 -3.02
N SER A 48 16.49 9.04 -4.34
CA SER A 48 15.28 8.67 -5.06
C SER A 48 15.09 7.15 -5.11
N GLU A 49 16.18 6.40 -5.26
CA GLU A 49 16.16 4.94 -5.14
C GLU A 49 15.75 4.52 -3.72
N LEU A 50 16.35 5.11 -2.68
CA LEU A 50 15.98 4.84 -1.28
C LEU A 50 14.49 5.09 -1.02
N ARG A 51 13.94 6.17 -1.56
CA ARG A 51 12.51 6.45 -1.44
C ARG A 51 11.66 5.43 -2.21
N LEU A 52 12.08 5.04 -3.41
CA LEU A 52 11.39 3.99 -4.17
C LEU A 52 11.35 2.69 -3.39
N PHE A 53 12.47 2.28 -2.79
CA PHE A 53 12.54 1.10 -1.94
C PHE A 53 11.65 1.19 -0.71
N SER A 54 11.60 2.34 -0.04
CA SER A 54 10.73 2.50 1.13
C SER A 54 9.25 2.43 0.75
N LYS A 55 8.88 2.87 -0.45
CA LYS A 55 7.47 2.88 -0.91
C LYS A 55 7.01 1.61 -1.60
N VAL A 56 7.90 0.87 -2.27
CA VAL A 56 7.51 -0.36 -3.00
C VAL A 56 6.95 -1.43 -2.06
N VAL A 57 7.38 -1.46 -0.81
CA VAL A 57 6.88 -2.37 0.23
C VAL A 57 5.39 -2.14 0.52
N TYR A 58 4.92 -0.89 0.44
CA TYR A 58 3.53 -0.52 0.72
C TYR A 58 2.62 -0.58 -0.51
N PHE A 59 3.16 -0.21 -1.68
CA PHE A 59 2.40 -0.12 -2.93
C PHE A 59 2.81 -1.21 -3.92
N LYS A 60 3.08 -2.43 -3.45
CA LYS A 60 3.53 -3.59 -4.25
C LYS A 60 2.93 -3.57 -5.68
N PRO A 61 3.69 -3.17 -6.72
CA PRO A 61 3.14 -2.91 -8.05
C PRO A 61 3.16 -4.19 -8.91
N ALA A 62 2.51 -5.23 -8.40
CA ALA A 62 2.40 -6.55 -9.05
C ALA A 62 0.97 -7.12 -8.85
N GLY A 63 0.58 -8.02 -9.73
CA GLY A 63 -0.69 -8.75 -9.66
C GLY A 63 -1.91 -7.89 -10.00
N VAL A 64 -3.07 -8.25 -9.46
CA VAL A 64 -4.37 -7.63 -9.81
C VAL A 64 -4.38 -6.10 -9.63
N ASN A 65 -3.72 -5.61 -8.58
CA ASN A 65 -3.69 -4.17 -8.26
C ASN A 65 -2.49 -3.44 -8.88
N ARG A 66 -1.70 -4.09 -9.75
CA ARG A 66 -0.46 -3.55 -10.31
C ARG A 66 -0.60 -2.10 -10.80
N ASN A 67 -1.56 -1.83 -11.66
CA ASN A 67 -1.71 -0.49 -12.26
C ASN A 67 -2.12 0.58 -11.25
N PHE A 68 -3.03 0.23 -10.33
CA PHE A 68 -3.45 1.14 -9.26
C PHE A 68 -2.29 1.47 -8.33
N ASN A 69 -1.59 0.44 -7.88
CA ASN A 69 -0.45 0.55 -7.00
C ASN A 69 0.72 1.30 -7.65
N LEU A 70 0.99 1.07 -8.93
CA LEU A 70 2.03 1.78 -9.68
C LEU A 70 1.70 3.27 -9.84
N GLY A 71 0.43 3.62 -10.09
CA GLY A 71 -0.02 5.02 -10.13
C GLY A 71 0.16 5.72 -8.78
N GLN A 72 -0.17 5.03 -7.68
CA GLN A 72 0.07 5.56 -6.34
C GLN A 72 1.56 5.72 -6.04
N LEU A 73 2.37 4.72 -6.40
CA LEU A 73 3.81 4.79 -6.21
C LEU A 73 4.41 5.99 -6.96
N ALA A 74 3.99 6.24 -8.21
CA ALA A 74 4.38 7.45 -8.94
C ALA A 74 3.97 8.74 -8.23
N ASN A 75 2.77 8.79 -7.67
CA ASN A 75 2.32 9.95 -6.89
C ASN A 75 3.19 10.18 -5.64
N TYR A 76 3.46 9.15 -4.83
CA TYR A 76 4.29 9.24 -3.62
C TYR A 76 5.78 9.42 -3.89
N MET A 77 6.26 9.03 -5.07
CA MET A 77 7.61 9.35 -5.55
C MET A 77 7.73 10.82 -5.98
N ASN A 78 6.63 11.50 -6.30
CA ASN A 78 6.64 12.88 -6.76
C ASN A 78 6.20 13.88 -5.67
N ASN A 79 5.63 13.38 -4.58
CA ASN A 79 5.01 14.15 -3.51
C ASN A 79 5.31 13.50 -2.15
N ILE A 80 5.56 14.32 -1.13
CA ILE A 80 5.72 13.87 0.26
C ILE A 80 4.56 14.46 1.06
N TYR A 81 3.72 13.60 1.62
CA TYR A 81 2.57 14.04 2.40
C TYR A 81 2.98 14.26 3.86
N GLU A 82 2.48 15.31 4.50
CA GLU A 82 2.80 15.65 5.89
C GLU A 82 2.43 14.53 6.88
N ASP A 83 1.40 13.75 6.59
CA ASP A 83 0.88 12.64 7.37
C ASP A 83 1.38 11.27 6.88
N GLU A 84 2.38 11.25 5.99
CA GLU A 84 2.95 10.03 5.46
C GLU A 84 3.65 9.21 6.56
N GLU A 85 3.10 8.03 6.85
CA GLU A 85 3.68 7.10 7.83
C GLU A 85 4.98 6.49 7.30
N HIS A 86 5.89 6.15 8.23
CA HIS A 86 7.16 5.49 7.95
C HIS A 86 8.08 6.22 6.96
N THR A 87 8.06 7.55 6.98
CA THR A 87 8.94 8.40 6.17
C THR A 87 9.95 9.14 7.04
N ASP A 88 11.21 9.04 6.66
CA ASP A 88 12.29 9.85 7.23
C ASP A 88 12.34 11.22 6.54
N PHE A 89 11.55 12.17 7.08
CA PHE A 89 11.38 13.49 6.48
C PHE A 89 12.69 14.29 6.38
N GLU A 90 13.67 14.03 7.25
CA GLU A 90 14.96 14.72 7.22
C GLU A 90 15.76 14.39 5.95
N VAL A 91 15.64 13.15 5.47
CA VAL A 91 16.35 12.66 4.28
C VAL A 91 15.75 13.18 2.98
N PHE A 92 14.42 13.37 2.95
CA PHE A 92 13.71 13.64 1.69
C PHE A 92 13.28 15.09 1.49
N LEU A 93 13.32 15.93 2.54
CA LEU A 93 12.94 17.34 2.46
C LEU A 93 14.16 18.26 2.36
N THR A 94 13.94 19.47 1.85
CA THR A 94 14.91 20.56 2.00
C THR A 94 14.98 20.98 3.47
N PRO A 95 16.10 21.61 3.92
CA PRO A 95 16.21 22.10 5.29
C PRO A 95 15.09 23.08 5.68
N GLU A 96 14.58 23.86 4.73
CA GLU A 96 13.47 24.81 4.91
C GLU A 96 12.14 24.08 5.13
N ASP A 97 11.82 23.11 4.27
CA ASP A 97 10.59 22.32 4.36
C ASP A 97 10.59 21.42 5.59
N PHE A 98 11.75 20.87 5.96
CA PHE A 98 11.90 20.07 7.18
C PHE A 98 11.64 20.90 8.44
N LYS A 99 12.13 22.15 8.49
CA LYS A 99 11.80 23.08 9.59
C LYS A 99 10.31 23.38 9.65
N LEU A 100 9.64 23.53 8.50
CA LEU A 100 8.20 23.73 8.44
C LEU A 100 7.45 22.49 8.95
N TYR A 101 7.85 21.29 8.52
CA TYR A 101 7.31 20.02 9.01
C TYR A 101 7.46 19.90 10.53
N GLN A 102 8.65 20.17 11.08
CA GLN A 102 8.90 20.09 12.53
C GLN A 102 7.97 21.01 13.34
N LYS A 103 7.78 22.26 12.89
CA LYS A 103 6.87 23.20 13.54
C LYS A 103 5.43 22.71 13.58
N ARG A 104 5.05 21.88 12.61
CA ARG A 104 3.68 21.39 12.47
C ARG A 104 3.46 20.00 13.04
N ARG A 105 4.50 19.18 13.21
CA ARG A 105 4.40 17.78 13.64
C ARG A 105 3.50 17.60 14.86
N ASP A 106 3.64 18.46 15.86
CA ASP A 106 2.94 18.32 17.15
C ASP A 106 1.59 19.06 17.22
N LEU A 107 1.14 19.68 16.12
CA LEU A 107 -0.18 20.30 16.05
C LEU A 107 -1.27 19.22 15.99
N THR A 108 -2.11 19.15 17.01
CA THR A 108 -3.19 18.14 17.13
C THR A 108 -4.34 18.36 16.14
N ASN A 109 -4.62 19.61 15.74
CA ASN A 109 -5.75 19.98 14.90
C ASN A 109 -5.27 20.70 13.64
N LYS A 110 -4.68 19.96 12.71
CA LYS A 110 -4.28 20.49 11.41
C LYS A 110 -5.53 20.65 10.54
N ALA A 111 -5.75 21.84 10.01
CA ALA A 111 -6.86 22.11 9.08
C ALA A 111 -6.64 21.42 7.73
N ASP A 112 -5.38 21.36 7.29
CA ASP A 112 -4.97 20.85 5.97
C ASP A 112 -3.69 20.01 6.08
N ILE A 113 -3.53 19.07 5.14
CA ILE A 113 -2.31 18.28 4.92
C ILE A 113 -1.41 19.03 3.95
N ILE A 114 -0.18 19.35 4.37
CA ILE A 114 0.81 19.92 3.46
C ILE A 114 1.42 18.82 2.58
N ILE A 115 1.64 19.15 1.31
CA ILE A 115 2.35 18.30 0.36
C ILE A 115 3.67 18.99 0.02
N PHE A 116 4.78 18.33 0.33
CA PHE A 116 6.13 18.79 0.01
C PHE A 116 6.64 18.15 -1.27
N LYS A 117 7.67 18.76 -1.85
CA LYS A 117 8.42 18.17 -2.96
C LYS A 117 9.67 17.47 -2.44
N PRO A 118 9.98 16.27 -2.93
CA PRO A 118 11.21 15.59 -2.56
C PRO A 118 12.44 16.38 -3.05
N VAL A 119 13.52 16.29 -2.28
CA VAL A 119 14.80 16.98 -2.52
C VAL A 119 15.49 16.52 -3.82
N TYR A 120 15.30 15.26 -4.24
CA TYR A 120 15.84 14.78 -5.51
C TYR A 120 15.08 15.37 -6.70
N LYS A 121 15.73 15.42 -7.88
CA LYS A 121 15.20 16.08 -9.08
C LYS A 121 14.26 15.21 -9.91
N ILE A 122 14.53 13.89 -9.99
CA ILE A 122 13.73 12.96 -10.81
C ILE A 122 12.24 13.01 -10.46
N ARG A 123 11.41 13.03 -11.50
CA ARG A 123 9.96 12.95 -11.38
C ARG A 123 9.45 11.72 -12.15
N PRO A 124 9.59 10.52 -11.58
CA PRO A 124 9.45 9.30 -12.36
C PRO A 124 7.99 9.06 -12.74
N THR A 125 7.77 8.60 -13.96
CA THR A 125 6.47 8.10 -14.44
C THR A 125 6.28 6.63 -14.01
N PRO A 126 5.04 6.09 -14.07
CA PRO A 126 4.79 4.66 -13.87
C PRO A 126 5.74 3.75 -14.67
N GLU A 127 6.01 4.09 -15.93
CA GLU A 127 6.88 3.33 -16.82
C GLU A 127 8.34 3.35 -16.35
N MET A 128 8.83 4.52 -15.93
CA MET A 128 10.18 4.65 -15.37
C MET A 128 10.34 3.86 -14.08
N ILE A 129 9.32 3.87 -13.22
CA ILE A 129 9.31 3.08 -11.99
C ILE A 129 9.32 1.59 -12.31
N MET A 130 8.47 1.14 -13.22
CA MET A 130 8.42 -0.27 -13.62
C MET A 130 9.73 -0.74 -14.24
N ALA A 131 10.36 0.09 -15.08
CA ALA A 131 11.67 -0.20 -15.65
C ALA A 131 12.74 -0.31 -14.55
N LYS A 132 12.75 0.63 -13.59
CA LYS A 132 13.69 0.60 -12.47
C LYS A 132 13.47 -0.61 -11.56
N LEU A 133 12.21 -0.96 -11.29
CA LEU A 133 11.87 -2.16 -10.54
C LEU A 133 12.27 -3.43 -11.29
N GLY A 134 12.17 -3.47 -12.63
CA GLY A 134 12.65 -4.57 -13.46
C GLY A 134 14.17 -4.76 -13.44
N GLU A 135 14.93 -3.67 -13.24
CA GLU A 135 16.38 -3.71 -13.02
C GLU A 135 16.73 -4.29 -11.65
N MET A 136 16.03 -3.83 -10.60
CA MET A 136 16.33 -4.18 -9.20
C MET A 136 15.72 -5.51 -8.76
N TYR A 137 14.60 -5.88 -9.36
CA TYR A 137 13.81 -7.06 -9.08
C TYR A 137 13.47 -7.73 -10.40
N ASN A 138 13.50 -9.06 -10.45
CA ASN A 138 12.98 -9.78 -11.60
C ASN A 138 11.44 -9.71 -11.59
N MET A 139 10.88 -8.58 -12.03
CA MET A 139 9.44 -8.29 -11.95
C MET A 139 8.60 -9.29 -12.75
N GLU A 140 9.14 -9.87 -13.82
CA GLU A 140 8.48 -10.96 -14.56
C GLU A 140 8.28 -12.18 -13.64
N THR A 141 9.31 -12.55 -12.90
CA THR A 141 9.22 -13.63 -11.91
C THR A 141 8.22 -13.26 -10.80
N VAL A 142 8.25 -12.02 -10.29
CA VAL A 142 7.30 -11.58 -9.26
C VAL A 142 5.86 -11.73 -9.75
N GLU A 143 5.55 -11.22 -10.95
CA GLU A 143 4.20 -11.26 -11.51
C GLU A 143 3.70 -12.71 -11.70
N ASN A 144 4.57 -13.61 -12.15
CA ASN A 144 4.21 -15.03 -12.35
C ASN A 144 3.92 -15.78 -11.04
N HIS A 145 4.37 -15.26 -9.90
CA HIS A 145 4.12 -15.83 -8.57
C HIS A 145 3.02 -15.07 -7.80
N GLU A 146 2.40 -14.05 -8.40
CA GLU A 146 1.26 -13.40 -7.78
C GLU A 146 0.02 -14.30 -7.83
N TYR A 147 -0.70 -14.31 -6.72
CA TYR A 147 -1.98 -15.00 -6.67
C TYR A 147 -3.01 -14.26 -7.53
N LEU A 148 -3.57 -14.98 -8.50
CA LEU A 148 -4.67 -14.52 -9.32
C LEU A 148 -5.96 -15.24 -8.86
N PRO A 149 -6.94 -14.53 -8.26
CA PRO A 149 -8.17 -15.16 -7.82
C PRO A 149 -8.93 -15.79 -9.01
N ASP A 150 -9.58 -16.94 -8.80
CA ASP A 150 -10.26 -17.69 -9.87
C ASP A 150 -11.25 -16.86 -10.69
N CYS A 151 -11.90 -15.88 -10.05
CA CYS A 151 -12.84 -14.99 -10.73
C CYS A 151 -12.20 -14.07 -11.79
N PHE A 152 -10.87 -13.93 -11.79
CA PHE A 152 -10.09 -13.23 -12.83
C PHE A 152 -9.59 -14.16 -13.94
N LEU A 153 -9.67 -15.49 -13.76
CA LEU A 153 -9.33 -16.47 -14.80
C LEU A 153 -10.46 -16.66 -15.82
N GLU A 154 -11.70 -16.34 -15.43
CA GLU A 154 -12.85 -16.40 -16.31
C GLU A 154 -12.90 -15.17 -17.21
N GLN A 155 -12.67 -15.37 -18.51
CA GLN A 155 -12.96 -14.35 -19.50
C GLN A 155 -14.48 -14.17 -19.62
N LYS A 156 -14.99 -13.03 -19.19
CA LYS A 156 -16.41 -12.65 -19.31
C LYS A 156 -16.55 -11.48 -20.25
N ASP A 157 -17.66 -11.43 -20.97
CA ASP A 157 -17.99 -10.31 -21.82
C ASP A 157 -18.23 -9.04 -21.00
N PHE A 158 -17.91 -7.87 -21.56
CA PHE A 158 -18.10 -6.57 -20.91
C PHE A 158 -19.55 -6.35 -20.45
N GLU A 159 -20.52 -6.89 -21.19
CA GLU A 159 -21.95 -6.85 -20.84
C GLU A 159 -22.26 -7.53 -19.50
N PHE A 160 -21.55 -8.61 -19.17
CA PHE A 160 -21.68 -9.30 -17.88
C PHE A 160 -21.24 -8.41 -16.72
N PHE A 161 -20.15 -7.66 -16.89
CA PHE A 161 -19.67 -6.72 -15.87
C PHE A 161 -20.62 -5.53 -15.68
N MET A 162 -21.23 -5.03 -16.75
CA MET A 162 -22.23 -3.96 -16.67
C MET A 162 -23.48 -4.39 -15.92
N ASP A 163 -23.96 -5.60 -16.17
CA ASP A 163 -25.12 -6.16 -15.47
C ASP A 163 -24.82 -6.39 -13.97
N LEU A 164 -23.60 -6.80 -13.64
CA LEU A 164 -23.12 -6.93 -12.25
C LEU A 164 -23.07 -5.60 -11.50
N PHE A 165 -22.53 -4.55 -12.14
CA PHE A 165 -22.47 -3.20 -11.56
C PHE A 165 -23.86 -2.61 -11.31
N GLN A 166 -24.79 -2.81 -12.25
CA GLN A 166 -26.18 -2.35 -12.10
C GLN A 166 -26.94 -3.13 -11.02
N LYS A 167 -26.64 -4.42 -10.86
CA LYS A 167 -27.31 -5.30 -9.88
C LYS A 167 -26.63 -5.35 -8.52
N GLY A 168 -25.49 -4.67 -8.32
CA GLY A 168 -24.77 -4.59 -7.04
C GLY A 168 -24.32 -5.94 -6.48
N LYS A 169 -24.10 -6.96 -7.34
CA LYS A 169 -23.70 -8.30 -6.91
C LYS A 169 -22.17 -8.38 -6.79
N THR A 170 -21.69 -9.11 -5.78
CA THR A 170 -20.27 -9.48 -5.64
C THR A 170 -20.04 -10.86 -6.26
N CYS A 171 -18.84 -11.10 -6.80
CA CYS A 171 -18.41 -12.44 -7.19
C CYS A 171 -18.36 -13.31 -5.93
N SER A 172 -19.42 -14.09 -5.69
CA SER A 172 -19.42 -15.14 -4.68
C SER A 172 -18.81 -16.37 -5.31
N VAL A 173 -17.65 -16.79 -4.81
CA VAL A 173 -17.10 -18.10 -5.09
C VAL A 173 -18.10 -19.10 -4.51
N SER A 174 -18.83 -19.83 -5.36
CA SER A 174 -19.61 -20.97 -4.91
C SER A 174 -18.61 -22.07 -4.53
N SER A 175 -18.18 -22.07 -3.28
CA SER A 175 -17.49 -23.20 -2.65
C SER A 175 -18.52 -24.33 -2.49
N LYS A 176 -18.82 -25.01 -3.59
CA LYS A 176 -19.36 -26.36 -3.52
C LYS A 176 -18.15 -27.27 -3.29
N ASP A 177 -18.18 -27.92 -2.13
CA ASP A 177 -17.30 -29.01 -1.68
C ASP A 177 -16.33 -28.63 -0.54
N ALA A 178 -16.90 -28.30 0.63
CA ALA A 178 -16.32 -28.71 1.90
C ALA A 178 -17.38 -28.75 3.02
N ASN A 179 -17.47 -29.94 3.65
CA ASN A 179 -17.98 -30.21 5.00
C ASN A 179 -19.47 -30.58 5.19
N LYS A 180 -19.67 -31.89 5.08
CA LYS A 180 -20.57 -32.74 5.86
C LYS A 180 -20.51 -32.41 7.37
N SER A 181 -21.70 -32.13 7.93
CA SER A 181 -22.12 -32.21 9.34
C SER A 181 -21.35 -31.45 10.43
N MET A 182 -22.00 -30.43 11.02
CA MET A 182 -22.35 -30.38 12.45
C MET A 182 -23.28 -29.18 12.73
N SER A 183 -24.16 -29.35 13.71
CA SER A 183 -25.47 -28.70 13.88
C SER A 183 -25.51 -27.45 14.77
N THR A 184 -26.45 -26.54 14.41
CA THR A 184 -27.28 -25.57 15.22
C THR A 184 -26.59 -24.48 16.08
N PRO A 185 -27.30 -23.42 16.57
CA PRO A 185 -28.68 -22.94 16.33
C PRO A 185 -28.80 -21.43 15.92
N VAL A 186 -30.00 -21.07 15.43
CA VAL A 186 -30.47 -19.72 15.04
C VAL A 186 -30.79 -18.83 16.26
N PRO A 187 -30.65 -17.49 16.16
CA PRO A 187 -31.71 -16.59 16.65
C PRO A 187 -31.96 -15.39 15.68
N PRO A 188 -32.86 -14.42 15.96
CA PRO A 188 -34.16 -14.32 15.31
C PRO A 188 -34.33 -13.09 14.38
N LYS A 189 -35.42 -13.12 13.61
CA LYS A 189 -35.91 -12.04 12.72
C LYS A 189 -36.38 -10.81 13.52
N GLY A 190 -36.04 -9.62 13.02
CA GLY A 190 -36.86 -8.42 13.23
C GLY A 190 -36.11 -7.10 13.25
N ALA A 191 -36.06 -6.39 12.11
CA ALA A 191 -36.27 -4.94 12.02
C ALA A 191 -36.17 -4.48 10.56
N LYS A 192 -37.26 -3.90 10.05
CA LYS A 192 -37.37 -3.25 8.74
C LYS A 192 -36.36 -2.09 8.65
N ARG A 193 -35.59 -2.01 7.56
CA ARG A 193 -34.86 -0.80 7.17
C ARG A 193 -35.54 -0.18 5.96
N GLU A 194 -36.04 1.03 6.17
CA GLU A 194 -36.44 1.94 5.10
C GLU A 194 -35.19 2.40 4.34
N ILE A 195 -35.33 2.44 3.01
CA ILE A 195 -34.34 2.95 2.07
C ILE A 195 -34.66 4.43 1.83
N PRO A 196 -33.67 5.32 1.83
CA PRO A 196 -33.67 6.44 0.89
C PRO A 196 -32.61 6.18 -0.18
N SER A 197 -33.07 6.16 -1.43
CA SER A 197 -32.21 6.26 -2.59
C SER A 197 -31.72 7.71 -2.71
N ARG A 198 -30.41 7.91 -2.84
CA ARG A 198 -29.85 8.93 -3.72
C ARG A 198 -28.35 8.72 -3.95
N SER A 199 -28.02 8.70 -5.23
CA SER A 199 -26.72 8.82 -5.87
C SER A 199 -25.74 9.78 -5.19
N GLY A 200 -24.48 9.34 -5.06
CA GLY A 200 -23.34 10.19 -4.71
C GLY A 200 -22.42 9.50 -3.72
N SER A 201 -21.28 8.99 -4.18
CA SER A 201 -20.23 8.46 -3.30
C SER A 201 -19.76 9.54 -2.33
N PRO A 202 -19.79 9.30 -1.00
CA PRO A 202 -19.33 10.28 -0.04
C PRO A 202 -17.80 10.28 0.06
N SER A 203 -17.22 11.48 0.06
CA SER A 203 -15.82 11.71 0.44
C SER A 203 -15.56 11.21 1.88
N LEU A 204 -14.32 10.77 2.16
CA LEU A 204 -13.81 10.34 3.48
C LEU A 204 -14.17 11.32 4.62
N ALA A 205 -14.33 12.62 4.31
CA ALA A 205 -14.77 13.63 5.27
C ALA A 205 -16.21 13.40 5.80
N THR A 206 -17.12 12.86 4.99
CA THR A 206 -18.51 12.60 5.38
C THR A 206 -18.64 11.37 6.29
N ILE A 207 -17.70 10.42 6.20
CA ILE A 207 -17.66 9.23 7.07
C ILE A 207 -17.23 9.64 8.49
N ALA A 208 -16.26 10.55 8.62
CA ALA A 208 -15.78 11.05 9.92
C ALA A 208 -16.85 11.85 10.68
N ILE A 209 -17.63 12.69 9.99
CA ILE A 209 -18.71 13.50 10.60
C ILE A 209 -19.84 12.61 11.14
N ASN A 210 -20.21 11.55 10.41
CA ASN A 210 -21.26 10.63 10.84
C ASN A 210 -20.83 9.73 12.02
N LEU A 211 -19.53 9.40 12.13
CA LEU A 211 -18.98 8.67 13.28
C LEU A 211 -18.97 9.55 14.56
N ALA A 212 -18.66 10.84 14.41
CA ALA A 212 -18.68 11.81 15.51
C ALA A 212 -20.10 12.11 16.02
N ALA A 213 -21.10 12.19 15.12
CA ALA A 213 -22.49 12.39 15.50
C ALA A 213 -23.09 11.17 16.23
N LYS A 214 -22.66 9.95 15.88
CA LYS A 214 -23.12 8.71 16.54
C LYS A 214 -22.50 8.51 17.92
N LYS A 215 -21.26 8.96 18.14
CA LYS A 215 -20.63 9.00 19.47
C LYS A 215 -21.25 10.05 20.41
N ARG A 216 -21.68 11.21 19.89
CA ARG A 216 -22.38 12.23 20.70
C ARG A 216 -23.78 11.79 21.16
N LYS A 217 -24.49 10.98 20.36
CA LYS A 217 -25.80 10.42 20.76
C LYS A 217 -25.70 9.32 21.83
N ALA A 218 -24.59 8.57 21.86
CA ALA A 218 -24.34 7.57 22.91
C ALA A 218 -23.96 8.20 24.26
N PHE A 219 -23.30 9.36 24.25
CA PHE A 219 -22.92 10.07 25.48
C PHE A 219 -24.05 10.91 26.10
N ALA A 220 -25.06 11.29 25.30
CA ALA A 220 -26.19 12.10 25.76
C ALA A 220 -27.35 11.28 26.38
N MET A 221 -27.33 9.95 26.30
CA MET A 221 -28.36 9.09 26.93
C MET A 221 -27.95 8.52 28.29
N ASP A 222 -26.71 8.72 28.74
CA ASP A 222 -26.21 8.17 30.00
C ASP A 222 -26.25 9.17 31.18
N ASN A 223 -26.64 10.42 30.95
CA ASN A 223 -26.69 11.49 31.97
C ASN A 223 -28.11 11.94 32.35
N SER A 224 -29.16 11.16 32.08
CA SER A 224 -30.56 11.50 32.45
C SER A 224 -31.17 10.65 33.56
N ARG A 225 -30.36 9.89 34.32
CA ARG A 225 -30.79 9.17 35.53
C ARG A 225 -29.97 9.58 36.74
N ASP A 226 -30.12 10.82 37.18
CA ASP A 226 -30.17 11.13 38.61
C ASP A 226 -30.57 12.58 38.83
N SER A 227 -31.84 12.79 39.14
CA SER A 227 -32.36 13.91 39.94
C SER A 227 -33.88 13.81 40.01
N SER A 228 -34.37 12.98 40.92
CA SER A 228 -35.70 13.19 41.51
C SER A 228 -35.56 14.23 42.63
N PRO A 229 -36.26 15.38 42.55
CA PRO A 229 -36.47 16.26 43.68
C PRO A 229 -37.84 15.98 44.35
N ALA A 230 -38.03 16.60 45.52
CA ALA A 230 -39.26 16.72 46.33
C ALA A 230 -39.50 15.57 47.34
N SER A 231 -39.96 15.79 48.57
CA SER A 231 -40.38 17.01 49.29
C SER A 231 -40.77 16.60 50.72
N LYS A 232 -40.50 17.47 51.70
CA LYS A 232 -41.25 17.77 52.94
C LYS A 232 -42.03 16.62 53.61
N ARG A 233 -41.61 16.28 54.84
CA ARG A 233 -42.30 16.68 56.09
C ARG A 233 -41.36 16.51 57.26
#